data_AF-A0AAJ0GX30-F1
#
_entry.id   AF-A0AAJ0GX30-F1
#
_cell.length_a   1.000
_cell.length_b   1.000
_cell.length_c   1.000
_cell.angle_alpha   90.00
_cell.angle_beta   90.00
_cell.angle_gamma   90.00
#
_symmetry.space_group_name_H-M   'P 1'
#
loop_
_entity.id
_entity.type
_entity.pdbx_description
1 polymer ?
#
loop_
_entity_poly.entity_id
_entity_poly.type
_entity_poly.pdbx_seq_one_letter_code
_entity_poly.pdbx_strand_id
1 'polypeptide(L)'
;MPSSSHARATAATIPFSPPPGIRTIVDPLPIIRHFISEGNPPYNVLHVAKLTTVHKSKMRAVLDSVTQGHGIPWDIAGVWTDEEDNLLRVIGKWVDRMRMVVPRKEDRACFGNDDGRRAVFWRLAGKHGGFAVLERWAYLTARDQP
;
A
#
# COMPACT_ATOMS: atom_id res chain seq x y z
N MET A 1 4.63 16.44 52.63
CA MET A 1 3.97 16.27 51.32
C MET A 1 4.89 16.83 50.24
N PRO A 2 5.44 16.05 49.31
CA PRO A 2 6.14 16.60 48.16
C PRO A 2 5.18 16.74 46.97
N SER A 3 5.08 17.96 46.44
CA SER A 3 4.36 18.28 45.20
C SER A 3 5.17 17.79 44.00
N SER A 4 4.60 16.83 43.25
CA SER A 4 4.92 16.58 41.86
C SER A 4 4.20 17.59 40.97
N SER A 5 4.89 18.29 40.06
CA SER A 5 4.26 18.67 38.79
C SER A 5 5.27 19.01 37.69
N HIS A 6 5.34 18.09 36.74
CA HIS A 6 5.47 18.28 35.29
C HIS A 6 6.60 19.13 34.71
N ALA A 7 7.73 18.45 34.48
CA ALA A 7 8.53 18.71 33.29
C ALA A 7 7.69 18.41 32.04
N ARG A 8 7.30 19.47 31.33
CA ARG A 8 6.64 19.41 30.04
C ARG A 8 7.66 18.91 29.01
N ALA A 9 7.63 17.63 28.68
CA ALA A 9 8.39 17.08 27.58
C ALA A 9 7.92 17.74 26.29
N THR A 10 8.68 18.74 25.82
CA THR A 10 8.61 19.24 24.46
C THR A 10 8.97 18.08 23.55
N ALA A 11 7.96 17.46 22.93
CA ALA A 11 8.17 16.54 21.83
C ALA A 11 8.96 17.30 20.76
N ALA A 12 10.25 17.02 20.68
CA ALA A 12 11.09 17.50 19.61
C ALA A 12 10.48 16.97 18.31
N THR A 13 9.84 17.85 17.56
CA THR A 13 9.43 17.59 16.18
C THR A 13 10.71 17.40 15.39
N ILE A 14 11.19 16.16 15.31
CA ILE A 14 12.27 15.81 14.40
C ILE A 14 11.71 16.06 12.99
N PRO A 15 12.29 16.97 12.19
CA PRO A 15 11.89 17.11 10.80
C PRO A 15 12.18 15.78 10.10
N PHE A 16 11.12 15.04 9.79
CA PHE A 16 11.22 13.82 9.03
C PHE A 16 11.55 14.20 7.59
N SER A 17 12.79 13.98 7.18
CA SER A 17 13.13 13.89 5.77
C SER A 17 12.47 12.62 5.23
N PRO A 18 11.50 12.71 4.30
CA PRO A 18 11.01 11.52 3.63
C PRO A 18 12.19 10.79 2.99
N PRO A 19 12.23 9.45 3.04
CA PRO A 19 13.29 8.70 2.38
C PRO A 19 13.38 9.16 0.91
N PRO A 20 14.58 9.49 0.41
CA PRO A 20 14.74 9.82 -0.99
C PRO A 20 14.43 8.56 -1.79
N GLY A 21 13.28 8.52 -2.47
CA GLY A 21 12.98 7.44 -3.40
C GLY A 21 11.57 6.86 -3.42
N ILE A 22 10.51 7.58 -3.06
CA ILE A 22 9.20 7.25 -3.66
C ILE A 22 9.23 7.79 -5.09
N ARG A 23 9.95 7.05 -5.95
CA ARG A 23 9.95 7.29 -7.38
C ARG A 23 8.50 7.15 -7.83
N THR A 24 8.03 8.23 -8.45
CA THR A 24 7.19 8.23 -9.65
C THR A 24 6.48 6.92 -9.91
N ILE A 25 5.15 6.97 -10.01
CA ILE A 25 4.31 5.99 -10.72
C ILE A 25 5.18 5.29 -11.76
N VAL A 26 5.64 4.09 -11.44
CA VAL A 26 6.55 3.36 -12.30
C VAL A 26 5.75 3.18 -13.58
N ASP A 27 6.23 3.73 -14.70
CA ASP A 27 5.65 3.41 -16.00
C ASP A 27 5.49 1.89 -16.02
N PRO A 28 4.27 1.36 -16.05
CA PRO A 28 4.07 -0.07 -15.88
C PRO A 28 4.50 -0.83 -17.14
N LEU A 29 4.65 -0.13 -18.28
CA LEU A 29 4.90 -0.74 -19.58
C LEU A 29 6.21 -1.53 -19.66
N PRO A 30 7.38 -1.03 -19.20
CA PRO A 30 8.61 -1.81 -19.21
C PRO A 30 8.51 -3.12 -18.42
N ILE A 31 7.81 -3.10 -17.27
CA ILE A 31 7.64 -4.31 -16.45
C ILE A 31 6.69 -5.29 -17.14
N ILE A 32 5.56 -4.81 -17.65
CA ILE A 32 4.59 -5.63 -18.38
C ILE A 32 5.24 -6.26 -19.62
N ARG A 33 5.95 -5.46 -20.43
CA ARG A 33 6.65 -5.93 -21.64
C ARG A 33 7.70 -6.98 -21.32
N HIS A 34 8.44 -6.79 -20.22
CA HIS A 34 9.43 -7.77 -19.77
C HIS A 34 8.79 -9.14 -19.51
N PHE A 35 7.69 -9.22 -18.75
CA PHE A 35 7.03 -10.50 -18.49
C PHE A 35 6.38 -11.12 -19.73
N ILE A 36 5.82 -10.31 -20.64
CA ILE A 36 5.32 -10.81 -21.93
C ILE A 36 6.47 -11.40 -22.78
N SER A 37 7.63 -10.74 -22.81
CA SER A 37 8.79 -11.19 -23.59
C SER A 37 9.37 -12.53 -23.11
N GLU A 38 9.11 -12.90 -21.85
CA GLU A 38 9.49 -14.20 -21.29
C GLU A 38 8.52 -15.34 -21.65
N GLY A 39 7.49 -15.05 -22.46
CA GLY A 39 6.50 -16.03 -22.90
C GLY A 39 5.24 -16.13 -22.04
N ASN A 40 5.07 -15.23 -21.06
CA ASN A 40 3.82 -15.20 -20.29
C ASN A 40 2.66 -14.67 -21.15
N PRO A 41 1.46 -15.29 -21.08
CA PRO A 41 0.30 -14.79 -21.79
C PRO A 41 -0.04 -13.33 -21.40
N PRO A 42 -0.25 -12.41 -22.36
CA PRO A 42 -0.52 -11.00 -22.07
C PRO A 42 -1.69 -10.79 -21.10
N TYR A 43 -2.75 -11.59 -21.21
CA TYR A 43 -3.88 -11.56 -20.30
C TYR A 43 -3.46 -11.82 -18.85
N ASN A 44 -2.66 -12.86 -18.60
CA ASN A 44 -2.16 -13.19 -17.27
C ASN A 44 -1.24 -12.08 -16.74
N VAL A 45 -0.35 -11.54 -17.57
CA VAL A 45 0.56 -10.46 -17.16
C VAL A 45 -0.21 -9.21 -16.75
N LEU A 46 -1.20 -8.79 -17.54
CA LEU A 46 -2.02 -7.61 -17.24
C LEU A 46 -2.85 -7.83 -15.97
N HIS A 47 -3.45 -9.02 -15.82
CA HIS A 47 -4.20 -9.38 -14.63
C HIS A 47 -3.30 -9.35 -13.39
N VAL A 48 -2.14 -9.99 -13.42
CA VAL A 48 -1.19 -10.01 -12.30
C VAL A 48 -0.60 -8.63 -12.01
N ALA A 49 -0.34 -7.81 -13.03
CA ALA A 49 0.10 -6.42 -12.85
C ALA A 49 -0.93 -5.61 -12.04
N LYS A 50 -2.23 -5.79 -12.34
CA LYS A 50 -3.32 -5.19 -11.55
C LYS A 50 -3.28 -5.65 -10.10
N LEU A 51 -3.07 -6.94 -9.82
CA LEU A 51 -3.11 -7.47 -8.46
C LEU A 51 -1.91 -7.07 -7.61
N THR A 52 -0.78 -6.74 -8.24
CA THR A 52 0.52 -6.59 -7.55
C THR A 52 1.03 -5.16 -7.50
N THR A 53 0.25 -4.19 -7.98
CA THR A 53 0.70 -2.79 -8.12
C THR A 53 1.97 -2.72 -8.98
N VAL A 54 2.10 -3.65 -9.94
CA VAL A 54 3.23 -3.76 -10.87
C VAL A 54 4.60 -3.95 -10.17
N HIS A 55 4.61 -4.47 -8.94
CA HIS A 55 5.85 -4.84 -8.25
C HIS A 55 6.48 -6.06 -8.90
N LYS A 56 7.63 -5.91 -9.57
CA LYS A 56 8.29 -6.97 -10.35
C LYS A 56 8.46 -8.29 -9.58
N SER A 57 8.91 -8.24 -8.33
CA SER A 57 9.10 -9.44 -7.49
C SER A 57 7.78 -10.15 -7.18
N LYS A 58 6.70 -9.39 -6.97
CA LYS A 58 5.35 -9.94 -6.72
C LYS A 58 4.72 -10.49 -7.99
N MET A 59 4.88 -9.78 -9.11
CA MET A 59 4.44 -10.26 -10.42
C MET A 59 5.07 -11.62 -10.76
N ARG A 60 6.38 -11.77 -10.54
CA ARG A 60 7.10 -13.05 -10.73
C ARG A 60 6.45 -14.17 -9.93
N ALA A 61 6.33 -13.98 -8.61
CA ALA A 61 5.79 -15.00 -7.72
C ALA A 61 4.36 -15.43 -8.10
N VAL A 62 3.49 -14.47 -8.48
CA VAL A 62 2.11 -14.79 -8.89
C VAL A 62 2.08 -15.47 -10.26
N LEU A 63 2.88 -15.01 -11.24
CA LEU A 63 2.94 -15.64 -12.57
C LEU A 63 3.49 -17.07 -12.50
N ASP A 64 4.53 -17.32 -11.70
CA ASP A 64 5.08 -18.67 -11.50
C ASP A 64 4.02 -19.60 -10.87
N SER A 65 3.26 -19.11 -9.87
CA SER A 65 2.16 -19.87 -9.25
C SER A 65 1.03 -20.20 -10.25
N VAL A 66 0.63 -19.22 -11.06
CA VAL A 66 -0.44 -19.40 -12.06
C VAL A 66 0.00 -20.34 -13.18
N THR A 67 1.24 -20.22 -13.66
CA THR A 67 1.78 -21.09 -14.73
C THR A 67 1.95 -22.54 -14.27
N GLN A 68 2.19 -22.78 -12.98
CA GLN A 68 2.23 -24.11 -12.38
C GLN A 68 0.83 -24.69 -12.07
N GLY A 69 -0.25 -23.93 -12.30
CA GLY A 69 -1.63 -24.38 -12.04
C GLY A 69 -2.07 -24.28 -10.58
N HIS A 70 -1.28 -23.62 -9.72
CA HIS A 70 -1.62 -23.42 -8.31
C HIS A 70 -2.61 -22.26 -8.07
N GLY A 71 -2.86 -21.44 -9.10
CA GLY A 71 -3.71 -20.26 -9.01
C GLY A 71 -3.00 -19.05 -8.39
N ILE A 72 -3.77 -18.06 -7.95
CA ILE A 72 -3.25 -16.81 -7.37
C ILE A 72 -3.03 -16.99 -5.86
N PRO A 73 -1.82 -16.70 -5.35
CA PRO A 73 -1.52 -16.79 -3.92
C PRO A 73 -2.01 -15.54 -3.16
N TRP A 74 -3.28 -15.55 -2.76
CA TRP A 74 -3.97 -14.40 -2.16
C TRP A 74 -3.49 -14.00 -0.75
N ASP A 75 -2.80 -14.89 -0.05
CA ASP A 75 -2.27 -14.69 1.30
C ASP A 75 -0.95 -13.92 1.31
N ILE A 76 -0.30 -13.74 0.16
CA ILE A 76 0.99 -13.07 0.05
C ILE A 76 0.84 -11.54 0.16
N ALA A 77 1.68 -10.93 0.99
CA ALA A 77 1.83 -9.49 1.08
C ALA A 77 2.18 -8.88 -0.29
N GLY A 78 1.38 -7.90 -0.73
CA GLY A 78 1.52 -7.25 -2.04
C GLY A 78 0.64 -7.86 -3.14
N VAL A 79 -0.15 -8.89 -2.86
CA VAL A 79 -1.21 -9.40 -3.75
C VAL A 79 -2.56 -8.93 -3.23
N TRP A 80 -3.19 -8.03 -3.98
CA TRP A 80 -4.42 -7.33 -3.60
C TRP A 80 -5.65 -8.00 -4.19
N THR A 81 -6.66 -8.20 -3.37
CA THR A 81 -7.99 -8.68 -3.78
C THR A 81 -8.90 -7.50 -4.15
N ASP A 82 -9.96 -7.77 -4.91
CA ASP A 82 -10.96 -6.73 -5.23
C ASP A 82 -11.69 -6.23 -3.96
N GLU A 83 -11.85 -7.07 -2.93
CA GLU A 83 -12.42 -6.66 -1.64
C GLU A 83 -11.50 -5.69 -0.89
N GLU A 84 -10.19 -5.94 -0.87
CA GLU A 84 -9.20 -5.04 -0.29
C GLU A 84 -9.16 -3.70 -1.04
N ASP A 85 -9.22 -3.73 -2.38
CA ASP A 85 -9.33 -2.52 -3.19
C ASP A 85 -10.60 -1.72 -2.86
N ASN A 86 -11.74 -2.38 -2.64
CA ASN A 86 -12.99 -1.72 -2.25
C ASN A 86 -12.90 -1.10 -0.86
N LEU A 87 -12.34 -1.80 0.12
CA LEU A 87 -12.06 -1.24 1.45
C LEU A 87 -11.16 -0.01 1.35
N LEU A 88 -10.14 -0.06 0.49
CA LEU A 88 -9.22 1.04 0.28
C LEU A 88 -9.92 2.26 -0.34
N ARG A 89 -10.82 2.05 -1.32
CA ARG A 89 -11.66 3.12 -1.89
C ARG A 89 -12.55 3.79 -0.84
N VAL A 90 -13.12 3.02 0.09
CA VAL A 90 -13.96 3.56 1.19
C VAL A 90 -13.15 4.51 2.09
N ILE A 91 -11.87 4.21 2.32
CA ILE A 91 -10.99 5.03 3.17
C ILE A 91 -10.10 6.00 2.38
N GLY A 92 -10.19 6.05 1.06
CA GLY A 92 -9.25 6.76 0.18
C GLY A 92 -9.03 8.23 0.56
N LYS A 93 -10.11 8.99 0.75
CA LYS A 93 -10.02 10.41 1.21
C LYS A 93 -9.32 10.58 2.55
N TRP A 94 -9.37 9.57 3.41
CA TRP A 94 -8.66 9.56 4.68
C TRP A 94 -7.17 9.22 4.47
N VAL A 95 -6.86 8.28 3.57
CA VAL A 95 -5.49 7.98 3.15
C VAL A 95 -4.82 9.19 2.47
N ASP A 96 -5.52 9.95 1.64
CA ASP A 96 -5.00 11.18 1.01
C ASP A 96 -4.51 12.21 2.05
N ARG A 97 -5.21 12.33 3.19
CA ARG A 97 -4.82 13.24 4.28
C ARG A 97 -3.50 12.84 4.93
N MET A 98 -3.07 11.60 4.78
CA MET A 98 -1.80 11.11 5.30
C MET A 98 -0.59 11.62 4.50
N ARG A 99 -0.77 12.08 3.25
CA ARG A 99 0.31 12.61 2.39
C ARG A 99 1.55 11.71 2.38
N MET A 100 1.36 10.40 2.18
CA MET A 100 2.42 9.39 2.17
C MET A 100 3.14 9.15 3.52
N VAL A 101 2.58 9.63 4.64
CA VAL A 101 3.10 9.38 5.99
C VAL A 101 2.28 8.29 6.67
N VAL A 102 2.92 7.18 7.03
CA VAL A 102 2.29 6.11 7.82
C VAL A 102 2.31 6.54 9.30
N PRO A 103 1.17 6.82 9.95
CA PRO A 103 1.17 7.09 11.39
C PRO A 103 1.60 5.84 12.16
N ARG A 104 1.98 5.97 13.43
CA ARG A 104 2.11 4.77 14.27
C ARG A 104 0.73 4.22 14.59
N LYS A 105 0.65 2.93 14.87
CA LYS A 105 -0.62 2.29 15.20
C LYS A 105 -1.22 2.87 16.47
N GLU A 106 -0.40 3.37 17.37
CA GLU A 106 -0.80 3.95 18.66
C GLU A 106 -1.23 5.42 18.54
N ASP A 107 -0.84 6.11 17.47
CA ASP A 107 -1.07 7.54 17.27
C ASP A 107 -2.54 7.82 16.88
N ARG A 108 -3.41 7.95 17.88
CA ARG A 108 -4.83 8.29 17.69
C ARG A 108 -5.05 9.74 17.27
N ALA A 109 -4.13 10.63 17.62
CA ALA A 109 -4.30 12.07 17.52
C ALA A 109 -4.09 12.63 16.10
N CYS A 110 -3.45 11.89 15.19
CA CYS A 110 -2.99 12.46 13.91
C CYS A 110 -4.12 12.85 12.94
N PHE A 111 -5.34 12.28 13.06
CA PHE A 111 -6.38 12.46 12.03
C PHE A 111 -7.83 12.53 12.55
N GLY A 112 -8.04 12.80 13.84
CA GLY A 112 -9.39 12.92 14.47
C GLY A 112 -10.07 11.58 14.79
N ASN A 113 -11.37 11.62 15.17
CA ASN A 113 -12.22 10.47 15.55
C ASN A 113 -12.62 9.55 14.36
N ASP A 114 -11.74 9.34 13.39
CA ASP A 114 -11.98 8.45 12.23
C ASP A 114 -11.60 6.98 12.54
N ASP A 115 -11.99 6.47 13.72
CA ASP A 115 -11.54 5.16 14.25
C ASP A 115 -11.88 3.99 13.32
N GLY A 116 -13.03 4.02 12.64
CA GLY A 116 -13.42 2.98 11.67
C GLY A 116 -12.49 2.94 10.46
N ARG A 117 -12.13 4.11 9.89
CA ARG A 117 -11.22 4.18 8.73
C ARG A 117 -9.81 3.78 9.12
N ARG A 118 -9.37 4.19 10.31
CA ARG A 118 -8.10 3.79 10.89
C ARG A 118 -8.02 2.28 11.11
N ALA A 119 -9.08 1.66 11.61
CA ALA A 119 -9.15 0.21 11.78
C ALA A 119 -9.01 -0.52 10.44
N VAL A 120 -9.69 -0.05 9.39
CA VAL A 120 -9.56 -0.61 8.04
C VAL A 120 -8.13 -0.47 7.51
N PHE A 121 -7.51 0.72 7.63
CA PHE A 121 -6.13 0.92 7.21
C PHE A 121 -5.17 -0.04 7.91
N TRP A 122 -5.26 -0.18 9.24
CA TRP A 122 -4.38 -1.07 9.99
C TRP A 122 -4.67 -2.55 9.76
N ARG A 123 -5.90 -2.92 9.40
CA ARG A 123 -6.24 -4.27 8.93
C ARG A 123 -5.48 -4.58 7.63
N LEU A 124 -5.56 -3.69 6.63
CA LEU A 124 -4.84 -3.86 5.36
C LEU A 124 -3.32 -3.81 5.56
N ALA A 125 -2.83 -2.87 6.37
CA ALA A 125 -1.42 -2.75 6.69
C ALA A 125 -0.88 -3.96 7.47
N GLY A 126 -1.73 -4.71 8.18
CA GLY A 126 -1.35 -5.96 8.84
C GLY A 126 -0.85 -7.03 7.86
N LYS A 127 -1.46 -7.13 6.66
CA LYS A 127 -1.02 -8.04 5.60
C LYS A 127 0.06 -7.39 4.71
N HIS A 128 -0.16 -6.16 4.27
CA HIS A 128 0.65 -5.56 3.20
C HIS A 128 1.79 -4.68 3.69
N GLY A 129 1.72 -4.18 4.93
CA GLY A 129 2.54 -3.08 5.42
C GLY A 129 1.92 -1.71 5.09
N GLY A 130 2.14 -0.72 5.96
CA GLY A 130 1.51 0.61 5.83
C GLY A 130 1.87 1.34 4.54
N PHE A 131 3.14 1.33 4.14
CA PHE A 131 3.57 1.95 2.88
C PHE A 131 2.94 1.30 1.65
N ALA A 132 2.77 -0.02 1.64
CA ALA A 132 2.12 -0.72 0.53
C ALA A 132 0.64 -0.32 0.40
N VAL A 133 -0.06 -0.02 1.49
CA VAL A 133 -1.43 0.55 1.44
C VAL A 133 -1.43 1.92 0.76
N LEU A 134 -0.46 2.78 1.08
CA LEU A 134 -0.33 4.11 0.46
C LEU A 134 0.01 3.99 -1.03
N GLU A 135 0.96 3.12 -1.39
CA GLU A 135 1.31 2.84 -2.79
C GLU A 135 0.12 2.27 -3.57
N ARG A 136 -0.63 1.34 -2.98
CA ARG A 136 -1.82 0.77 -3.63
C ARG A 136 -2.87 1.83 -3.88
N TRP A 137 -3.08 2.73 -2.92
CA TRP A 137 -4.04 3.81 -3.08
C TRP A 137 -3.63 4.72 -4.23
N ALA A 138 -2.37 5.16 -4.27
CA ALA A 138 -1.85 5.97 -5.37
C ALA A 138 -2.02 5.29 -6.74
N TYR A 139 -1.81 3.97 -6.81
CA TYR A 139 -2.05 3.18 -8.02
C TYR A 139 -3.52 3.15 -8.45
N LEU A 140 -4.45 2.94 -7.51
CA LEU A 140 -5.88 2.95 -7.80
C LEU A 140 -6.34 4.34 -8.27
N THR A 141 -5.87 5.41 -7.63
CA THR A 141 -6.19 6.79 -8.05
C THR A 141 -5.67 7.10 -9.45
N ALA A 142 -4.44 6.69 -9.79
CA ALA A 142 -3.88 6.91 -11.13
C ALA A 142 -4.63 6.14 -12.22
N ARG A 143 -5.18 4.96 -11.90
CA ARG A 143 -5.92 4.13 -12.86
C ARG A 143 -7.38 4.55 -13.03
N ASP A 144 -7.99 5.04 -11.97
CA ASP A 144 -9.41 5.43 -11.95
C ASP A 144 -9.60 6.90 -12.42
N GLN A 145 -8.54 7.59 -12.87
CA GLN A 145 -8.62 8.89 -13.55
C GLN A 145 -9.12 8.73 -15.01
N PRO A 146 -10.05 9.58 -15.48
CA PRO A 146 -10.62 9.52 -16.83
C PRO A 146 -9.64 9.89 -17.94
#